data_AF-A0A2N3DXN5-F1
#
_entry.id   AF-A0A2N3DXN5-F1
#
_cell.length_a   1.000
_cell.length_b   1.000
_cell.length_c   1.000
_cell.angle_alpha   90.00
_cell.angle_beta   90.00
_cell.angle_gamma   90.00
#
_symmetry.space_group_name_H-M   'P 1'
#
loop_
_entity.id
_entity.type
_entity.pdbx_description
1 polymer ?
#
loop_
_entity_poly.entity_id
_entity_poly.type
_entity_poly.pdbx_seq_one_letter_code
_entity_poly.pdbx_strand_id
1 'polypeptide(L)'
;MLATLPVLLALAAPAIPAAPETDAARTEETAPPAVADADLREYAAIAGRKVVGRPVGGPYATADKLLLLGRDDRGYPSTLASTGFPARQSLPPPPDGTLAIVRIHQRYETIVPGPTADDLAFVAANRLPLFVIGEWARPAPMWEVAWLDGAVRFRTIGEVGEIGPWRE
;
A
#
# COMPACT_ATOMS: atom_id res chain seq x y z
N MET A 1 3.92 99.12 4.30
CA MET A 1 4.52 98.98 2.96
C MET A 1 4.85 97.51 2.73
N LEU A 2 4.88 97.09 1.46
CA LEU A 2 4.59 95.75 0.94
C LEU A 2 5.41 94.56 1.48
N ALA A 3 4.76 93.40 1.35
CA ALA A 3 5.20 92.04 1.59
C ALA A 3 6.40 91.59 0.74
N THR A 4 7.12 90.57 1.23
CA THR A 4 7.73 89.55 0.35
C THR A 4 7.98 88.26 1.14
N LEU A 5 7.26 87.22 0.76
CA LEU A 5 7.38 85.84 1.23
C LEU A 5 8.26 85.08 0.23
N PRO A 6 9.30 84.34 0.64
CA PRO A 6 9.84 83.27 -0.18
C PRO A 6 9.35 81.91 0.36
N VAL A 7 8.60 81.22 -0.50
CA VAL A 7 8.21 79.81 -0.38
C VAL A 7 9.47 78.94 -0.58
N LEU A 8 9.78 78.10 0.40
CA LEU A 8 10.79 77.04 0.26
C LEU A 8 10.08 75.69 0.09
N LEU A 9 10.22 75.13 -1.11
CA LEU A 9 9.72 73.84 -1.54
C LEU A 9 10.35 72.71 -0.70
N ALA A 10 9.52 71.92 -0.03
CA ALA A 10 9.93 70.64 0.56
C ALA A 10 9.92 69.55 -0.51
N LEU A 11 11.10 69.01 -0.82
CA LEU A 11 11.28 67.91 -1.77
C LEU A 11 10.97 66.58 -1.05
N ALA A 12 9.77 66.03 -1.26
CA ALA A 12 9.40 64.71 -0.76
C ALA A 12 10.09 63.62 -1.60
N ALA A 13 10.99 62.84 -0.99
CA ALA A 13 11.56 61.66 -1.60
C ALA A 13 10.48 60.56 -1.75
N PRO A 14 10.35 59.90 -2.91
CA PRO A 14 9.40 58.80 -3.05
C PRO A 14 9.90 57.58 -2.27
N ALA A 15 9.06 57.08 -1.35
CA ALA A 15 9.25 55.80 -0.69
C ALA A 15 9.23 54.68 -1.73
N ILE A 16 10.29 53.86 -1.77
CA ILE A 16 10.38 52.67 -2.61
C ILE A 16 9.34 51.66 -2.08
N PRO A 17 8.37 51.19 -2.89
CA PRO A 17 7.44 50.16 -2.45
C PRO A 17 8.20 48.85 -2.23
N ALA A 18 8.02 48.24 -1.06
CA ALA A 18 8.51 46.91 -0.77
C ALA A 18 7.92 45.93 -1.81
N ALA A 19 8.79 45.11 -2.40
CA ALA A 19 8.37 44.06 -3.33
C ALA A 19 7.39 43.11 -2.63
N PRO A 20 6.30 42.68 -3.29
CA PRO A 20 5.42 41.67 -2.72
C PRO A 20 6.21 40.37 -2.55
N GLU A 21 6.26 39.87 -1.32
CA GLU A 21 6.68 38.51 -1.03
C GLU A 21 5.80 37.58 -1.86
N THR A 22 6.39 36.99 -2.89
CA THR A 22 5.77 35.90 -3.63
C THR A 22 5.73 34.73 -2.66
N ASP A 23 4.60 34.60 -1.98
CA ASP A 23 4.24 33.40 -1.25
C ASP A 23 4.22 32.27 -2.29
N ALA A 24 5.34 31.55 -2.35
CA ALA A 24 5.48 30.39 -3.20
C ALA A 24 4.43 29.40 -2.70
N ALA A 25 3.30 29.34 -3.41
CA ALA A 25 2.22 28.42 -3.17
C ALA A 25 2.82 27.04 -2.94
N ARG A 26 2.92 26.66 -1.66
CA ARG A 26 3.16 25.28 -1.26
C ARG A 26 2.01 24.53 -1.87
N THR A 27 2.27 23.87 -2.99
CA THR A 27 1.35 22.88 -3.53
C THR A 27 1.28 21.84 -2.42
N GLU A 28 0.23 21.92 -1.59
CA GLU A 28 -0.16 20.82 -0.74
C GLU A 28 -0.44 19.69 -1.73
N GLU A 29 0.56 18.82 -1.91
CA GLU A 29 0.38 17.56 -2.59
C GLU A 29 -0.63 16.80 -1.74
N THR A 30 -1.90 16.94 -2.10
CA THR A 30 -3.01 16.26 -1.44
C THR A 30 -2.73 14.78 -1.55
N ALA A 31 -2.27 14.19 -0.43
CA ALA A 31 -2.00 12.77 -0.36
C ALA A 31 -3.27 12.03 -0.80
N PRO A 32 -3.16 11.07 -1.72
CA PRO A 32 -4.34 10.38 -2.25
C PRO A 32 -5.07 9.68 -1.10
N PRO A 33 -6.42 9.69 -1.08
CA PRO A 33 -7.24 9.28 0.07
C PRO A 33 -6.88 7.86 0.54
N ALA A 34 -6.92 7.60 1.85
CA ALA A 34 -6.63 6.26 2.39
C ALA A 34 -7.64 5.23 1.82
N VAL A 35 -7.13 4.06 1.42
CA VAL A 35 -7.97 2.93 1.03
C VAL A 35 -8.45 2.27 2.31
N ALA A 36 -9.74 1.99 2.44
CA ALA A 36 -10.25 1.29 3.61
C ALA A 36 -9.73 -0.15 3.63
N ASP A 37 -9.31 -0.64 4.79
CA ASP A 37 -8.82 -2.02 4.96
C ASP A 37 -9.85 -3.07 4.50
N ALA A 38 -11.14 -2.73 4.60
CA ALA A 38 -12.22 -3.57 4.10
C ALA A 38 -12.17 -3.73 2.57
N ASP A 39 -12.00 -2.63 1.83
CA ASP A 39 -11.93 -2.64 0.36
C ASP A 39 -10.69 -3.40 -0.12
N LEU A 40 -9.55 -3.20 0.56
CA LEU A 40 -8.31 -3.90 0.22
C LEU A 40 -8.42 -5.41 0.48
N ARG A 41 -9.04 -5.81 1.59
CA ARG A 41 -9.30 -7.21 1.94
C ARG A 41 -10.24 -7.88 0.95
N GLU A 42 -11.35 -7.22 0.62
CA GLU A 42 -12.30 -7.73 -0.36
C GLU A 42 -11.65 -7.90 -1.73
N TYR A 43 -10.91 -6.87 -2.19
CA TYR A 43 -10.16 -6.94 -3.44
C TYR A 43 -9.15 -8.08 -3.43
N ALA A 44 -8.37 -8.25 -2.35
CA ALA A 44 -7.41 -9.33 -2.21
C ALA A 44 -8.08 -10.72 -2.30
N ALA A 45 -9.24 -10.89 -1.66
CA ALA A 45 -9.98 -12.15 -1.68
C ALA A 45 -10.49 -12.47 -3.10
N ILE A 46 -10.98 -11.48 -3.83
CA ILE A 46 -11.47 -11.64 -5.20
C ILE A 46 -10.31 -11.88 -6.18
N ALA A 47 -9.31 -11.00 -6.18
CA ALA A 47 -8.17 -11.04 -7.09
C ALA A 47 -7.30 -12.28 -6.85
N GLY A 48 -7.01 -12.59 -5.59
CA GLY A 48 -6.25 -13.77 -5.19
C GLY A 48 -6.92 -15.06 -5.64
N ARG A 49 -8.21 -15.24 -5.35
CA ARG A 49 -8.94 -16.46 -5.73
C ARG A 49 -9.05 -16.65 -7.25
N LYS A 50 -9.07 -15.59 -8.04
CA LYS A 50 -9.07 -15.66 -9.53
C LYS A 50 -7.80 -16.29 -10.12
N VAL A 51 -6.67 -16.22 -9.42
CA VAL A 51 -5.38 -16.74 -9.90
C VAL A 51 -5.00 -18.10 -9.32
N VAL A 52 -5.75 -18.59 -8.32
CA VAL A 52 -5.57 -19.95 -7.77
C VAL A 52 -5.87 -20.98 -8.86
N GLY A 53 -4.98 -21.94 -9.08
CA GLY A 53 -5.07 -22.96 -10.13
C GLY A 53 -4.44 -22.56 -11.47
N ARG A 54 -4.10 -21.28 -11.66
CA ARG A 54 -3.40 -20.85 -12.89
C ARG A 54 -1.93 -21.24 -12.83
N PRO A 55 -1.28 -21.63 -13.93
CA PRO A 55 0.16 -21.88 -13.93
C PRO A 55 0.93 -20.58 -13.64
N VAL A 56 2.07 -20.72 -12.95
CA VAL A 56 3.04 -19.64 -12.79
C VAL A 56 4.00 -19.72 -13.95
N GLY A 57 4.02 -18.73 -14.84
CA GLY A 57 5.00 -18.70 -15.93
C GLY A 57 6.43 -18.58 -15.39
N GLY A 58 7.42 -19.06 -16.15
CA GLY A 58 8.84 -18.95 -15.79
C GLY A 58 9.52 -20.28 -15.45
N PRO A 59 10.74 -20.26 -14.89
CA PRO A 59 11.60 -21.44 -14.78
C PRO A 59 11.26 -22.35 -13.59
N TYR A 60 10.35 -21.93 -12.71
CA TYR A 60 10.03 -22.66 -11.48
C TYR A 60 8.80 -23.53 -11.68
N ALA A 61 8.97 -24.85 -11.63
CA ALA A 61 7.86 -25.81 -11.72
C ALA A 61 6.86 -25.66 -10.56
N THR A 62 7.33 -25.16 -9.41
CA THR A 62 6.56 -24.93 -8.20
C THR A 62 7.00 -23.60 -7.59
N ALA A 63 6.35 -22.51 -8.04
CA ALA A 63 6.56 -21.17 -7.50
C ALA A 63 5.31 -20.70 -6.77
N ASP A 64 5.50 -20.00 -5.66
CA ASP A 64 4.42 -19.20 -5.10
C ASP A 64 4.05 -18.10 -6.11
N LYS A 65 2.79 -17.69 -6.14
CA LYS A 65 2.36 -16.54 -6.93
C LYS A 65 2.28 -15.33 -6.02
N LEU A 66 2.78 -14.21 -6.50
CA LEU A 66 2.64 -12.92 -5.83
C LEU A 66 1.75 -12.01 -6.67
N LEU A 67 0.74 -11.43 -6.03
CA LEU A 67 0.04 -10.25 -6.54
C LEU A 67 0.46 -9.05 -5.71
N LEU A 68 1.04 -8.04 -6.34
CA LEU A 68 1.29 -6.75 -5.71
C LEU A 68 0.05 -5.89 -5.87
N LEU A 69 -0.56 -5.49 -4.75
CA LEU A 69 -1.75 -4.65 -4.75
C LEU A 69 -1.34 -3.20 -4.56
N GLY A 70 -1.94 -2.30 -5.33
CA GLY A 70 -1.69 -0.87 -5.30
C GLY A 70 -2.97 -0.09 -5.61
N ARG A 71 -2.80 1.09 -6.21
CA ARG A 71 -3.93 1.93 -6.67
C ARG A 71 -3.96 2.01 -8.18
N ASP A 72 -5.15 2.07 -8.75
CA ASP A 72 -5.35 2.58 -10.10
C ASP A 72 -5.35 4.11 -10.15
N ASP A 73 -5.48 4.68 -11.35
CA ASP A 73 -5.52 6.14 -11.59
C ASP A 73 -6.70 6.84 -10.92
N ARG A 74 -7.68 6.09 -10.41
CA ARG A 74 -8.87 6.60 -9.70
C ARG A 74 -8.78 6.41 -8.19
N GLY A 75 -7.68 5.83 -7.70
CA GLY A 75 -7.43 5.58 -6.28
C GLY A 75 -8.03 4.27 -5.74
N TYR A 76 -8.61 3.42 -6.59
CA TYR A 76 -9.17 2.12 -6.16
C TYR A 76 -8.11 1.03 -6.07
N PRO A 77 -8.28 0.02 -5.20
CA PRO A 77 -7.41 -1.15 -5.16
C PRO A 77 -7.27 -1.82 -6.53
N SER A 78 -6.02 -2.04 -6.95
CA SER A 78 -5.70 -2.68 -8.23
C SER A 78 -4.51 -3.63 -8.10
N THR A 79 -4.33 -4.54 -9.05
CA THR A 79 -3.14 -5.40 -9.12
C THR A 79 -2.08 -4.72 -9.98
N LEU A 80 -0.98 -4.28 -9.36
CA LEU A 80 0.15 -3.63 -10.03
C LEU A 80 1.01 -4.64 -10.81
N ALA A 81 1.22 -5.82 -10.21
CA ALA A 81 2.02 -6.88 -10.80
C ALA A 81 1.53 -8.26 -10.34
N SER A 82 1.76 -9.26 -11.20
CA SER A 82 1.56 -10.68 -10.91
C SER A 82 2.79 -11.43 -11.36
N THR A 83 3.44 -12.15 -10.45
CA THR A 83 4.71 -12.85 -10.74
C THR A 83 4.84 -14.15 -9.96
N GLY A 84 5.74 -15.02 -10.44
CA GLY A 84 6.19 -16.19 -9.70
C GLY A 84 7.35 -15.86 -8.77
N PHE A 85 7.34 -16.46 -7.59
CA PHE A 85 8.39 -16.34 -6.60
C PHE A 85 8.81 -17.73 -6.09
N PRO A 86 10.11 -17.99 -5.88
CA PRO A 86 10.54 -19.25 -5.30
C PRO A 86 9.81 -19.52 -3.98
N ALA A 87 9.23 -20.72 -3.85
CA ALA A 87 8.47 -21.03 -2.66
C ALA A 87 9.35 -21.19 -1.42
N ARG A 88 8.75 -20.93 -0.25
CA ARG A 88 9.41 -20.99 1.07
C ARG A 88 10.65 -20.10 1.18
N GLN A 89 10.75 -19.08 0.33
CA GLN A 89 11.71 -18.01 0.52
C GLN A 89 11.02 -16.80 1.14
N SER A 90 11.78 -16.04 1.92
CA SER A 90 11.34 -14.76 2.45
C SER A 90 11.09 -13.79 1.30
N LEU A 91 10.00 -13.03 1.39
CA LEU A 91 9.69 -12.03 0.39
C LEU A 91 10.71 -10.88 0.43
N PRO A 92 11.11 -10.31 -0.72
CA PRO A 92 11.88 -9.08 -0.73
C PRO A 92 11.03 -7.92 -0.18
N PRO A 93 11.66 -6.80 0.23
CA PRO A 93 10.93 -5.58 0.55
C PRO A 93 9.94 -5.19 -0.58
N PRO A 94 8.75 -4.69 -0.24
CA PRO A 94 7.74 -4.34 -1.23
C PRO A 94 8.21 -3.11 -2.05
N PRO A 95 7.94 -3.06 -3.36
CA PRO A 95 8.16 -1.85 -4.14
C PRO A 95 7.31 -0.67 -3.64
N ASP A 96 7.76 0.56 -3.91
CA ASP A 96 7.01 1.77 -3.59
C ASP A 96 5.61 1.77 -4.21
N GLY A 97 4.63 2.29 -3.46
CA GLY A 97 3.23 2.31 -3.89
C GLY A 97 2.46 1.00 -3.69
N THR A 98 3.12 -0.06 -3.19
CA THR A 98 2.44 -1.29 -2.78
C THR A 98 1.59 -1.02 -1.53
N LEU A 99 0.31 -1.38 -1.57
CA LEU A 99 -0.63 -1.32 -0.44
C LEU A 99 -0.72 -2.64 0.32
N ALA A 100 -0.65 -3.76 -0.39
CA ALA A 100 -0.67 -5.11 0.17
C ALA A 100 -0.06 -6.11 -0.81
N ILE A 101 0.29 -7.30 -0.32
CA ILE A 101 0.71 -8.42 -1.16
C ILE A 101 -0.28 -9.58 -0.97
N VAL A 102 -0.67 -10.25 -2.06
CA VAL A 102 -1.29 -11.57 -2.00
C VAL A 102 -0.27 -12.62 -2.38
N ARG A 103 0.06 -13.53 -1.45
CA ARG A 103 0.92 -14.68 -1.70
C ARG A 103 0.08 -15.94 -1.79
N ILE A 104 0.08 -16.57 -2.95
CA ILE A 104 -0.57 -17.87 -3.16
C ILE A 104 0.51 -18.95 -3.06
N HIS A 105 0.48 -19.70 -1.97
CA HIS A 105 1.34 -20.86 -1.80
C HIS A 105 0.85 -21.99 -2.69
N GLN A 106 1.73 -22.47 -3.56
CA GLN A 106 1.46 -23.63 -4.38
C GLN A 106 1.31 -24.91 -3.56
N ARG A 107 0.67 -25.91 -4.16
CA ARG A 107 0.59 -27.25 -3.55
C ARG A 107 1.99 -27.87 -3.55
N TYR A 108 2.49 -28.18 -2.35
CA TYR A 108 3.65 -29.04 -2.13
C TYR A 108 3.21 -30.35 -1.47
N GLU A 109 4.10 -31.34 -1.46
CA GLU A 109 3.87 -32.64 -0.80
C GLU A 109 3.47 -32.47 0.68
N THR A 110 3.99 -31.44 1.35
CA THR A 110 3.61 -31.07 2.72
C THR A 110 2.77 -29.79 2.72
N ILE A 111 1.52 -29.92 3.20
CA ILE A 111 0.61 -28.80 3.45
C ILE A 111 1.10 -28.02 4.67
N VAL A 112 1.24 -26.70 4.53
CA VAL A 112 1.51 -25.80 5.65
C VAL A 112 0.23 -25.01 5.94
N PRO A 113 -0.51 -25.32 7.01
CA PRO A 113 -1.74 -24.62 7.33
C PRO A 113 -1.42 -23.23 7.89
N GLY A 114 -1.88 -22.18 7.21
CA GLY A 114 -1.70 -20.80 7.66
C GLY A 114 -0.48 -20.08 7.09
N PRO A 115 -0.27 -18.82 7.52
CA PRO A 115 0.93 -18.06 7.19
C PRO A 115 2.18 -18.75 7.71
N THR A 116 3.27 -18.67 6.95
CA THR A 116 4.58 -19.19 7.36
C THR A 116 5.32 -18.22 8.28
N ALA A 117 6.38 -18.68 8.95
CA ALA A 117 7.24 -17.80 9.75
C ALA A 117 7.86 -16.67 8.90
N ASP A 118 8.19 -16.93 7.64
CA ASP A 118 8.67 -15.91 6.70
C ASP A 118 7.61 -14.85 6.38
N ASP A 119 6.35 -15.25 6.28
CA ASP A 119 5.23 -14.33 6.05
C ASP A 119 5.04 -13.42 7.27
N LEU A 120 5.10 -13.97 8.48
CA LEU A 120 5.03 -13.19 9.72
C LEU A 120 6.22 -12.22 9.84
N ALA A 121 7.43 -12.69 9.54
CA ALA A 121 8.64 -11.86 9.57
C ALA A 121 8.59 -10.73 8.54
N PHE A 122 8.07 -10.99 7.33
CA PHE A 122 7.87 -9.97 6.31
C PHE A 122 6.94 -8.87 6.78
N VAL A 123 5.80 -9.23 7.39
CA VAL A 123 4.84 -8.22 7.93
C VAL A 123 5.44 -7.46 9.10
N ALA A 124 6.20 -8.11 9.98
CA ALA A 124 6.92 -7.44 11.06
C ALA A 124 7.90 -6.38 10.54
N ALA A 125 8.64 -6.70 9.48
CA ALA A 125 9.66 -5.83 8.91
C ALA A 125 9.07 -4.66 8.12
N ASN A 126 8.00 -4.89 7.36
CA ASN A 126 7.49 -3.92 6.39
C ASN A 126 6.19 -3.24 6.82
N ARG A 127 5.51 -3.76 7.85
CA ARG A 127 4.23 -3.25 8.39
C ARG A 127 3.15 -3.07 7.32
N LEU A 128 3.17 -3.96 6.32
CA LEU A 128 2.26 -3.97 5.18
C LEU A 128 1.41 -5.24 5.23
N PRO A 129 0.08 -5.16 4.99
CA PRO A 129 -0.79 -6.33 5.00
C PRO A 129 -0.37 -7.39 3.98
N LEU A 130 -0.30 -8.65 4.42
CA LEU A 130 -0.03 -9.80 3.58
C LEU A 130 -1.22 -10.75 3.62
N PHE A 131 -1.75 -11.08 2.45
CA PHE A 131 -2.83 -12.05 2.29
C PHE A 131 -2.25 -13.37 1.79
N VAL A 132 -2.41 -14.43 2.56
CA VAL A 132 -1.86 -15.75 2.22
C VAL A 132 -3.00 -16.64 1.75
N ILE A 133 -2.84 -17.30 0.60
CA ILE A 133 -3.81 -18.27 0.06
C ILE A 133 -3.12 -19.63 -0.12
N GLY A 134 -3.76 -20.69 0.37
CA GLY A 134 -3.28 -22.06 0.18
C GLY A 134 -3.91 -22.77 -1.01
N GLU A 135 -3.13 -23.12 -2.03
CA GLU A 135 -3.63 -23.79 -3.25
C GLU A 135 -3.85 -25.31 -3.10
N TRP A 136 -3.77 -25.85 -1.88
CA TRP A 136 -3.89 -27.29 -1.60
C TRP A 136 -5.33 -27.78 -1.32
N ALA A 137 -6.31 -26.90 -1.21
CA ALA A 137 -7.72 -27.24 -0.98
C ALA A 137 -8.66 -26.38 -1.82
N ARG A 138 -9.92 -26.83 -1.96
CA ARG A 138 -11.00 -26.10 -2.62
C ARG A 138 -12.25 -26.09 -1.71
N PRO A 139 -12.79 -24.91 -1.33
CA PRO A 139 -12.25 -23.58 -1.62
C PRO A 139 -10.86 -23.36 -1.00
N ALA A 140 -10.05 -22.50 -1.62
CA ALA A 140 -8.68 -22.26 -1.18
C ALA A 140 -8.71 -21.45 0.13
N PRO A 141 -8.17 -21.97 1.24
CA PRO A 141 -8.15 -21.24 2.50
C PRO A 141 -7.29 -19.99 2.37
N MET A 142 -7.71 -18.92 3.05
CA MET A 142 -7.07 -17.63 3.00
C MET A 142 -6.86 -17.08 4.42
N TRP A 143 -5.77 -16.35 4.59
CA TRP A 143 -5.42 -15.65 5.81
C TRP A 143 -5.06 -14.21 5.52
N GLU A 144 -5.37 -13.33 6.45
CA GLU A 144 -4.83 -11.97 6.54
C GLU A 144 -3.76 -11.97 7.61
N VAL A 145 -2.60 -11.41 7.30
CA VAL A 145 -1.50 -11.13 8.22
C VAL A 145 -1.31 -9.63 8.25
N ALA A 146 -1.36 -9.04 9.43
CA ALA A 146 -1.27 -7.60 9.61
C ALA A 146 -0.44 -7.24 10.85
N TRP A 147 0.15 -6.06 10.81
CA TRP A 147 0.76 -5.44 11.98
C TRP A 147 -0.31 -4.64 12.74
N LEU A 148 -0.66 -5.07 13.94
CA LEU A 148 -1.72 -4.48 14.77
C LEU A 148 -1.24 -4.34 16.21
N ASP A 149 -1.51 -3.20 16.83
CA ASP A 149 -1.19 -2.89 18.23
C ASP A 149 0.26 -3.24 18.65
N GLY A 150 1.22 -3.04 17.72
CA GLY A 150 2.64 -3.30 17.98
C GLY A 150 3.09 -4.75 17.81
N ALA A 151 2.25 -5.63 17.27
CA ALA A 151 2.60 -7.03 16.99
C ALA A 151 2.07 -7.50 15.62
N VAL A 152 2.66 -8.57 15.09
CA VAL A 152 2.08 -9.27 13.93
C VAL A 152 0.94 -10.14 14.44
N ARG A 153 -0.21 -10.07 13.78
CA ARG A 153 -1.35 -10.94 14.01
C ARG A 153 -1.86 -11.49 12.69
N PHE A 154 -2.50 -12.65 12.74
CA PHE A 154 -3.15 -13.22 11.58
C PHE A 154 -4.55 -13.74 11.89
N ARG A 155 -5.41 -13.83 10.88
CA ARG A 155 -6.75 -14.40 10.98
C ARG A 155 -7.16 -15.08 9.69
N THR A 156 -8.12 -15.98 9.77
CA THR A 156 -8.70 -16.63 8.59
C THR A 156 -9.67 -15.69 7.88
N ILE A 157 -9.65 -15.72 6.54
CA ILE A 157 -10.67 -15.11 5.67
C ILE A 157 -11.43 -16.26 4.99
N GLY A 158 -12.71 -16.39 5.32
CA GLY A 158 -13.61 -17.37 4.74
C GLY A 158 -14.20 -16.90 3.39
N GLU A 159 -15.29 -17.53 2.97
CA GLU A 159 -16.06 -17.07 1.81
C GLU A 159 -17.08 -16.01 2.26
N VAL A 160 -17.27 -14.95 1.47
CA VAL A 160 -18.33 -13.93 1.66
C VAL A 160 -18.43 -13.38 3.09
N GLY A 161 -17.57 -12.43 3.44
CA GLY A 161 -17.67 -11.68 4.70
C GLY A 161 -17.30 -12.45 5.98
N GLU A 162 -17.03 -13.76 5.89
CA GLU A 162 -16.52 -14.53 7.03
C GLU A 162 -15.08 -14.13 7.37
N ILE A 163 -14.90 -13.61 8.57
CA ILE A 163 -13.62 -13.20 9.12
C ILE A 163 -13.45 -13.85 10.49
N GLY A 164 -12.37 -14.63 10.64
CA GLY A 164 -12.03 -15.27 11.91
C GLY A 164 -11.46 -14.29 12.95
N PRO A 165 -11.32 -14.73 14.21
CA PRO A 165 -10.66 -13.93 15.23
C PRO A 165 -9.16 -13.76 14.91
N TRP A 166 -8.58 -12.64 15.36
CA TRP A 166 -7.13 -12.43 15.34
C TRP A 166 -6.42 -13.44 16.24
N ARG A 167 -5.25 -13.88 15.78
CA ARG A 167 -4.34 -14.81 16.45
C ARG A 167 -2.93 -14.25 16.42
N GLU A 168 -2.12 -14.70 17.37
CA GLU A 168 -0.68 -14.43 17.46
C GLU A 168 0.11 -15.55 16.78
#